data_AF-A0A929ECQ7-F1
#
_entry.id   AF-A0A929ECQ7-F1
#
_cell.length_a   1.000
_cell.length_b   1.000
_cell.length_c   1.000
_cell.angle_alpha   90.00
_cell.angle_beta   90.00
_cell.angle_gamma   90.00
#
_symmetry.space_group_name_H-M   'P 1'
#
loop_
_entity.id
_entity.type
_entity.pdbx_description
1 polymer ?
#
loop_
_entity_poly.entity_id
_entity_poly.type
_entity_poly.pdbx_seq_one_letter_code
_entity_poly.pdbx_strand_id
1 'polypeptide(L)'
;MTRNLTALTIAFIMMLTTAIPQNGYAQDDKRENISTLVRLLGYGAAIHNFKNYVLRGNEKYGRKANQFFSEAKLVVAKLRENNLDNDELIAVKSIDEMIDAYLRGVDIIKKIMAEEKSLAKIIIETDKKVKVDDTAAIEGINALRKSYTWNELETVEYNLGYGGAIHNFKNYLLRGKAKYRERSAEYFNKAMTVLTSLEKSETSADLKQAAVDINTTAKKYLQSLPRIKKTAEFILKSSNARIISSMVSSSDKMVRVNDSPAITGLSALGRKYHGG
;
A
#
# COMPACT_ATOMS: atom_id res chain seq x y z
N MET A 1 -44.61 -13.49 53.95
CA MET A 1 -44.54 -12.92 52.60
C MET A 1 -43.84 -13.91 51.70
N THR A 2 -44.54 -14.40 50.65
CA THR A 2 -44.04 -14.86 49.32
C THR A 2 -42.85 -15.83 49.27
N ARG A 3 -43.01 -17.13 48.98
CA ARG A 3 -43.39 -17.85 47.72
C ARG A 3 -42.15 -18.50 47.04
N ASN A 4 -42.28 -19.80 46.78
CA ASN A 4 -41.41 -20.72 46.01
C ASN A 4 -41.07 -20.24 44.60
N LEU A 5 -39.90 -20.67 44.06
CA LEU A 5 -39.66 -21.11 42.66
C LEU A 5 -38.18 -21.55 42.53
N THR A 6 -37.84 -22.84 42.73
CA THR A 6 -37.60 -23.86 41.68
C THR A 6 -36.73 -23.41 40.50
N ALA A 7 -35.55 -24.04 40.42
CA ALA A 7 -34.87 -24.50 39.20
C ALA A 7 -35.40 -23.96 37.85
N LEU A 8 -34.72 -22.93 37.36
CA LEU A 8 -34.64 -22.46 35.98
C LEU A 8 -33.12 -22.18 35.81
N THR A 9 -32.33 -22.72 34.89
CA THR A 9 -32.61 -23.27 33.56
C THR A 9 -31.35 -24.08 33.17
N ILE A 10 -31.39 -25.39 33.33
CA ILE A 10 -30.46 -26.33 32.71
C ILE A 10 -31.35 -27.20 31.82
N ALA A 11 -30.99 -27.31 30.54
CA ALA A 11 -31.66 -28.06 29.45
C ALA A 11 -32.69 -27.27 28.61
N PHE A 12 -32.18 -26.45 27.68
CA PHE A 12 -32.68 -26.22 26.31
C PHE A 12 -31.64 -25.28 25.68
N ILE A 13 -30.75 -25.65 24.75
CA ILE A 13 -30.99 -26.09 23.38
C ILE A 13 -29.71 -26.81 22.91
N MET A 14 -29.76 -28.14 22.76
CA MET A 14 -29.01 -28.83 21.71
C MET A 14 -29.97 -29.03 20.54
N MET A 15 -29.41 -29.08 19.32
CA MET A 15 -30.04 -29.21 18.01
C MET A 15 -30.55 -27.92 17.36
N LEU A 16 -29.67 -27.30 16.58
CA LEU A 16 -29.80 -27.22 15.12
C LEU A 16 -28.44 -26.83 14.55
N THR A 17 -27.51 -27.79 14.46
CA THR A 17 -26.37 -27.65 13.54
C THR A 17 -26.88 -27.92 12.14
N THR A 18 -27.57 -26.96 11.55
CA THR A 18 -27.48 -26.81 10.10
C THR A 18 -26.01 -26.47 9.84
N ALA A 19 -25.33 -27.33 9.08
CA ALA A 19 -24.03 -27.01 8.55
C ALA A 19 -24.18 -25.75 7.69
N ILE A 20 -23.98 -24.58 8.31
CA ILE A 20 -23.69 -23.36 7.58
C ILE A 20 -22.48 -23.71 6.72
N PRO A 21 -22.51 -23.50 5.40
CA PRO A 21 -21.33 -23.72 4.58
C PRO A 21 -20.24 -22.76 5.06
N GLN A 22 -19.34 -23.26 5.91
CA GLN A 22 -18.16 -22.56 6.42
C GLN A 22 -17.29 -22.01 5.27
N ASN A 23 -17.44 -22.60 4.08
CA ASN A 23 -16.76 -22.17 2.87
C ASN A 23 -17.16 -20.76 2.38
N GLY A 24 -18.38 -20.29 2.63
CA GLY A 24 -18.81 -18.95 2.17
C GLY A 24 -18.18 -17.83 2.99
N TYR A 25 -18.31 -17.92 4.32
CA TYR A 25 -17.78 -16.92 5.25
C TYR A 25 -16.24 -16.86 5.26
N ALA A 26 -15.56 -18.02 5.23
CA ALA A 26 -14.10 -18.06 5.23
C ALA A 26 -13.47 -17.50 3.94
N GLN A 27 -14.18 -17.56 2.81
CA GLN A 27 -13.72 -17.01 1.53
C GLN A 27 -13.87 -15.48 1.49
N ASP A 28 -14.95 -14.94 2.05
CA ASP A 28 -15.18 -13.51 2.17
C ASP A 28 -14.16 -12.87 3.15
N ASP A 29 -13.85 -13.54 4.26
CA ASP A 29 -12.80 -13.11 5.19
C ASP A 29 -11.41 -13.10 4.54
N LYS A 30 -11.09 -14.11 3.73
CA LYS A 30 -9.80 -14.17 3.01
C LYS A 30 -9.66 -13.02 2.02
N ARG A 31 -10.70 -12.77 1.21
CA ARG A 31 -10.73 -11.66 0.24
C ARG A 31 -10.56 -10.31 0.92
N GLU A 32 -11.33 -10.05 1.98
CA GLU A 32 -11.26 -8.78 2.70
C GLU A 32 -9.88 -8.57 3.33
N ASN A 33 -9.29 -9.63 3.90
CA ASN A 33 -7.93 -9.58 4.44
C ASN A 33 -6.88 -9.29 3.34
N ILE A 34 -6.98 -9.92 2.17
CA ILE A 34 -6.08 -9.65 1.03
C ILE A 34 -6.22 -8.19 0.57
N SER A 35 -7.45 -7.71 0.40
CA SER A 35 -7.71 -6.32 0.00
C SER A 35 -7.19 -5.31 1.04
N THR A 36 -7.45 -5.56 2.32
CA THR A 36 -6.93 -4.76 3.43
C THR A 36 -5.41 -4.73 3.45
N LEU A 37 -4.75 -5.86 3.24
CA LEU A 37 -3.30 -5.93 3.17
C LEU A 37 -2.74 -5.06 2.03
N VAL A 38 -3.35 -5.10 0.86
CA VAL A 38 -2.95 -4.29 -0.31
C VAL A 38 -3.09 -2.80 -0.02
N ARG A 39 -4.19 -2.38 0.63
CA ARG A 39 -4.42 -1.00 1.07
C ARG A 39 -3.37 -0.54 2.06
N LEU A 40 -3.13 -1.31 3.12
CA LEU A 40 -2.17 -0.99 4.18
C LEU A 40 -0.73 -0.89 3.68
N LEU A 41 -0.35 -1.68 2.69
CA LEU A 41 0.97 -1.61 2.08
C LEU A 41 1.09 -0.48 1.04
N GLY A 42 -0.03 -0.08 0.43
CA GLY A 42 -0.08 0.69 -0.81
C GLY A 42 -0.17 2.21 -0.68
N TYR A 43 -1.04 2.79 -1.52
CA TYR A 43 -1.11 4.23 -1.76
C TYR A 43 -1.57 4.98 -0.50
N GLY A 44 -0.74 5.91 -0.02
CA GLY A 44 -1.05 6.71 1.17
C GLY A 44 -0.73 6.02 2.51
N ALA A 45 -0.40 4.73 2.47
CA ALA A 45 -0.16 3.89 3.65
C ALA A 45 1.35 3.54 3.81
N ALA A 46 1.70 2.30 4.16
CA ALA A 46 3.03 1.94 4.67
C ALA A 46 4.19 2.30 3.73
N ILE A 47 4.22 1.78 2.51
CA ILE A 47 5.34 1.98 1.57
C ILE A 47 5.41 3.43 1.11
N HIS A 48 4.26 4.08 0.91
CA HIS A 48 4.23 5.50 0.56
C HIS A 48 4.88 6.34 1.68
N ASN A 49 4.48 6.14 2.94
CA ASN A 49 5.06 6.86 4.06
C ASN A 49 6.53 6.50 4.26
N PHE A 50 6.93 5.25 4.10
CA PHE A 50 8.34 4.84 4.18
C PHE A 50 9.22 5.56 3.17
N LYS A 51 8.82 5.58 1.89
CA LYS A 51 9.60 6.29 0.84
C LYS A 51 9.63 7.80 1.08
N ASN A 52 8.54 8.38 1.61
CA ASN A 52 8.54 9.77 2.03
C ASN A 52 9.46 10.01 3.24
N TYR A 53 9.62 9.04 4.13
CA TYR A 53 10.56 9.12 5.26
C TYR A 53 12.01 9.16 4.75
N VAL A 54 12.37 8.26 3.83
CA VAL A 54 13.68 8.25 3.13
C VAL A 54 13.94 9.58 2.42
N LEU A 55 12.99 10.08 1.62
CA LEU A 55 13.19 11.28 0.80
C LEU A 55 13.23 12.58 1.60
N ARG A 56 12.57 12.63 2.77
CA ARG A 56 12.27 13.90 3.46
C ARG A 56 12.79 13.97 4.88
N GLY A 57 13.26 12.86 5.45
CA GLY A 57 13.82 12.82 6.81
C GLY A 57 12.88 13.42 7.85
N ASN A 58 11.58 13.17 7.77
CA ASN A 58 10.60 13.70 8.71
C ASN A 58 9.91 12.57 9.47
N GLU A 59 10.05 12.60 10.80
CA GLU A 59 9.59 11.57 11.72
C GLU A 59 8.10 11.24 11.59
N LYS A 60 7.26 12.20 11.16
CA LYS A 60 5.83 11.93 10.94
C LYS A 60 5.59 10.82 9.92
N TYR A 61 6.46 10.71 8.91
CA TYR A 61 6.35 9.65 7.90
C TYR A 61 6.86 8.32 8.45
N GLY A 62 7.93 8.32 9.25
CA GLY A 62 8.42 7.13 9.94
C GLY A 62 7.38 6.52 10.87
N ARG A 63 6.72 7.35 11.70
CA ARG A 63 5.63 6.88 12.58
C ARG A 63 4.46 6.28 11.81
N LYS A 64 3.99 6.96 10.75
CA LYS A 64 2.91 6.43 9.90
C LYS A 64 3.29 5.12 9.22
N ALA A 65 4.51 5.03 8.69
CA ALA A 65 5.01 3.80 8.08
C ALA A 65 5.02 2.65 9.09
N ASN A 66 5.58 2.87 10.28
CA ASN A 66 5.61 1.88 11.35
C ASN A 66 4.21 1.42 11.77
N GLN A 67 3.27 2.36 11.93
CA GLN A 67 1.87 2.05 12.23
C GLN A 67 1.26 1.14 11.16
N PHE A 68 1.27 1.55 9.89
CA PHE A 68 0.64 0.78 8.82
C PHE A 68 1.31 -0.58 8.57
N PHE A 69 2.63 -0.69 8.73
CA PHE A 69 3.31 -2.00 8.67
C PHE A 69 2.90 -2.91 9.84
N SER A 70 2.73 -2.35 11.04
CA SER A 70 2.27 -3.12 12.20
C SER A 70 0.83 -3.59 12.00
N GLU A 71 -0.05 -2.73 11.48
CA GLU A 71 -1.42 -3.11 11.09
C GLU A 71 -1.42 -4.19 10.00
N ALA A 72 -0.58 -4.06 8.97
CA ALA A 72 -0.43 -5.06 7.91
C ALA A 72 0.02 -6.42 8.47
N LYS A 73 0.88 -6.41 9.50
CA LYS A 73 1.34 -7.63 10.18
C LYS A 73 0.21 -8.35 10.91
N LEU A 74 -0.73 -7.62 11.49
CA LEU A 74 -1.95 -8.19 12.07
C LEU A 74 -2.84 -8.83 11.00
N VAL A 75 -2.96 -8.22 9.83
CA VAL A 75 -3.73 -8.79 8.70
C VAL A 75 -3.06 -10.05 8.14
N VAL A 76 -1.73 -10.07 8.06
CA VAL A 76 -0.95 -11.28 7.72
C VAL A 76 -1.22 -12.41 8.72
N ALA A 77 -1.29 -12.11 10.02
CA ALA A 77 -1.63 -13.11 11.02
C ALA A 77 -3.04 -13.69 10.80
N LYS A 78 -4.03 -12.84 10.53
CA LYS A 78 -5.40 -13.28 10.19
C LYS A 78 -5.45 -14.14 8.93
N LEU A 79 -4.70 -13.77 7.88
CA LEU A 79 -4.63 -14.58 6.66
C LEU A 79 -4.10 -15.99 6.91
N ARG A 80 -3.19 -16.17 7.87
CA ARG A 80 -2.68 -17.50 8.24
C ARG A 80 -3.71 -18.39 8.91
N GLU A 81 -4.81 -17.81 9.41
CA GLU A 81 -5.94 -18.56 9.99
C GLU A 81 -6.91 -19.07 8.91
N ASN A 82 -6.84 -18.52 7.69
CA ASN A 82 -7.61 -19.02 6.55
C ASN A 82 -7.02 -20.32 5.97
N ASN A 83 -7.84 -21.08 5.24
CA ASN A 83 -7.36 -22.24 4.48
C ASN A 83 -6.60 -21.78 3.23
N LEU A 84 -5.28 -21.64 3.37
CA LEU A 84 -4.37 -21.21 2.31
C LEU A 84 -3.78 -22.42 1.57
N ASP A 85 -3.68 -22.33 0.25
CA ASP A 85 -2.88 -23.29 -0.52
C ASP A 85 -1.36 -23.03 -0.37
N ASN A 86 -0.54 -23.90 -0.97
CA ASN A 86 0.93 -23.80 -0.86
C ASN A 86 1.48 -22.49 -1.47
N ASP A 87 0.91 -22.01 -2.57
CA ASP A 87 1.36 -20.77 -3.22
C ASP A 87 0.96 -19.56 -2.36
N GLU A 88 -0.24 -19.58 -1.78
CA GLU A 88 -0.73 -18.57 -0.84
C GLU A 88 0.10 -18.55 0.46
N LEU A 89 0.52 -19.70 0.99
CA LEU A 89 1.41 -19.78 2.16
C LEU A 89 2.79 -19.17 1.88
N ILE A 90 3.38 -19.47 0.72
CA ILE A 90 4.65 -18.87 0.28
C ILE A 90 4.48 -17.37 0.10
N ALA A 91 3.36 -16.93 -0.48
CA ALA A 91 3.04 -15.52 -0.66
C ALA A 91 2.96 -14.77 0.68
N VAL A 92 2.17 -15.29 1.63
CA VAL A 92 1.98 -14.69 2.96
C VAL A 92 3.29 -14.63 3.73
N LYS A 93 4.13 -15.68 3.67
CA LYS A 93 5.47 -15.69 4.27
C LYS A 93 6.36 -14.60 3.66
N SER A 94 6.40 -14.49 2.34
CA SER A 94 7.23 -13.51 1.63
C SER A 94 6.82 -12.07 1.96
N ILE A 95 5.50 -11.83 2.13
CA ILE A 95 4.98 -10.52 2.54
C ILE A 95 5.35 -10.20 3.99
N ASP A 96 5.24 -11.16 4.91
CA ASP A 96 5.63 -10.97 6.32
C ASP A 96 7.11 -10.62 6.47
N GLU A 97 7.98 -11.33 5.75
CA GLU A 97 9.43 -11.06 5.73
C GLU A 97 9.77 -9.68 5.18
N MET A 98 9.03 -9.24 4.14
CA MET A 98 9.15 -7.90 3.58
C MET A 98 8.71 -6.83 4.59
N ILE A 99 7.57 -7.02 5.27
CA ILE A 99 7.09 -6.12 6.32
C ILE A 99 8.17 -5.96 7.41
N ASP A 100 8.76 -7.07 7.84
CA ASP A 100 9.85 -7.05 8.83
C ASP A 100 11.10 -6.33 8.35
N ALA A 101 11.46 -6.47 7.07
CA ALA A 101 12.57 -5.72 6.50
C ALA A 101 12.31 -4.21 6.50
N TYR A 102 11.09 -3.78 6.17
CA TYR A 102 10.73 -2.36 6.22
C TYR A 102 10.64 -1.80 7.64
N LEU A 103 10.11 -2.55 8.61
CA LEU A 103 10.08 -2.15 10.01
C LEU A 103 11.50 -1.91 10.54
N ARG A 104 12.42 -2.85 10.29
CA ARG A 104 13.85 -2.65 10.58
C ARG A 104 14.42 -1.42 9.86
N GLY A 105 14.01 -1.20 8.61
CA GLY A 105 14.38 -0.03 7.83
C GLY A 105 13.95 1.29 8.48
N VAL A 106 12.74 1.35 9.07
CA VAL A 106 12.26 2.54 9.80
C VAL A 106 13.19 2.84 10.97
N ASP A 107 13.55 1.83 11.76
CA ASP A 107 14.46 1.99 12.90
C ASP A 107 15.87 2.45 12.48
N ILE A 108 16.38 1.91 11.37
CA ILE A 108 17.66 2.34 10.80
C ILE A 108 17.61 3.81 10.37
N ILE A 109 16.57 4.23 9.67
CA ILE A 109 16.41 5.64 9.26
C ILE A 109 16.36 6.54 10.49
N LYS A 110 15.60 6.14 11.52
CA LYS A 110 15.49 6.90 12.77
C LYS A 110 16.84 7.09 13.45
N LYS A 111 17.67 6.05 13.52
CA LYS A 111 19.04 6.14 14.05
C LYS A 111 19.92 7.08 13.23
N ILE A 112 19.91 6.94 11.91
CA ILE A 112 20.68 7.83 11.00
C ILE A 112 20.25 9.30 11.18
N MET A 113 18.95 9.56 11.32
CA MET A 113 18.44 10.92 11.54
C MET A 113 18.79 11.52 12.90
N ALA A 114 19.07 10.69 13.91
CA ALA A 114 19.55 11.16 15.20
C ALA A 114 21.02 11.61 15.14
N GLU A 115 21.82 10.99 14.26
CA GLU A 115 23.26 11.23 14.11
C GLU A 115 23.56 12.29 13.03
N GLU A 116 22.74 12.37 12.00
CA GLU A 116 23.00 13.21 10.82
C GLU A 116 21.96 14.31 10.65
N LYS A 117 22.43 15.56 10.54
CA LYS A 117 21.58 16.75 10.37
C LYS A 117 21.34 17.13 8.91
N SER A 118 22.18 16.65 7.99
CA SER A 118 22.06 16.91 6.57
C SER A 118 21.07 15.95 5.92
N LEU A 119 19.94 16.48 5.43
CA LEU A 119 18.97 15.70 4.65
C LEU A 119 19.61 15.00 3.45
N ALA A 120 20.56 15.65 2.78
CA ALA A 120 21.26 15.04 1.65
C ALA A 120 22.02 13.77 2.06
N LYS A 121 22.67 13.78 3.23
CA LYS A 121 23.36 12.59 3.75
C LYS A 121 22.38 11.52 4.23
N ILE A 122 21.29 11.92 4.91
CA ILE A 122 20.21 11.01 5.30
C ILE A 122 19.71 10.22 4.09
N ILE A 123 19.39 10.88 2.97
CA ILE A 123 18.87 10.19 1.76
C ILE A 123 19.86 9.13 1.24
N ILE A 124 21.17 9.43 1.19
CA ILE A 124 22.21 8.51 0.69
C ILE A 124 22.31 7.28 1.59
N GLU A 125 22.47 7.54 2.89
CA GLU A 125 22.71 6.47 3.84
C GLU A 125 21.50 5.57 3.96
N THR A 126 20.31 6.15 3.95
CA THR A 126 19.06 5.42 4.06
C THR A 126 18.78 4.61 2.80
N ASP A 127 18.76 5.17 1.58
CA ASP A 127 18.47 4.36 0.38
C ASP A 127 19.49 3.22 0.20
N LYS A 128 20.75 3.39 0.64
CA LYS A 128 21.74 2.31 0.65
C LYS A 128 21.45 1.24 1.72
N LYS A 129 21.17 1.64 2.97
CA LYS A 129 21.07 0.73 4.12
C LYS A 129 19.69 0.06 4.26
N VAL A 130 18.63 0.66 3.72
CA VAL A 130 17.24 0.22 3.95
C VAL A 130 16.52 -0.21 2.67
N LYS A 131 17.28 -0.49 1.61
CA LYS A 131 16.72 -1.05 0.39
C LYS A 131 16.24 -2.47 0.65
N VAL A 132 14.94 -2.68 0.45
CA VAL A 132 14.31 -4.00 0.46
C VAL A 132 14.25 -4.56 -0.96
N ASP A 133 14.45 -5.87 -1.11
CA ASP A 133 14.11 -6.58 -2.34
C ASP A 133 12.64 -7.00 -2.27
N ASP A 134 11.79 -6.25 -2.97
CA ASP A 134 10.34 -6.42 -2.94
C ASP A 134 9.85 -7.56 -3.85
N THR A 135 10.75 -8.24 -4.58
CA THR A 135 10.38 -9.16 -5.68
C THR A 135 9.46 -10.28 -5.21
N ALA A 136 9.87 -11.05 -4.22
CA ALA A 136 9.09 -12.18 -3.69
C ALA A 136 7.73 -11.74 -3.10
N ALA A 137 7.69 -10.60 -2.42
CA ALA A 137 6.44 -10.08 -1.84
C ALA A 137 5.48 -9.54 -2.92
N ILE A 138 5.99 -8.91 -3.98
CA ILE A 138 5.16 -8.49 -5.13
C ILE A 138 4.60 -9.72 -5.86
N GLU A 139 5.41 -10.75 -6.07
CA GLU A 139 4.97 -12.02 -6.63
C GLU A 139 3.92 -12.68 -5.73
N GLY A 140 4.12 -12.65 -4.42
CA GLY A 140 3.16 -13.13 -3.43
C GLY A 140 1.81 -12.42 -3.51
N ILE A 141 1.79 -11.08 -3.56
CA ILE A 141 0.54 -10.34 -3.79
C ILE A 141 -0.13 -10.76 -5.09
N ASN A 142 0.65 -10.97 -6.17
CA ASN A 142 0.09 -11.45 -7.43
C ASN A 142 -0.43 -12.89 -7.38
N ALA A 143 0.11 -13.75 -6.53
CA ALA A 143 -0.43 -15.08 -6.27
C ALA A 143 -1.77 -14.98 -5.51
N LEU A 144 -1.81 -14.22 -4.42
CA LEU A 144 -3.03 -13.98 -3.64
C LEU A 144 -4.15 -13.40 -4.51
N ARG A 145 -3.80 -12.54 -5.48
CA ARG A 145 -4.72 -11.94 -6.46
C ARG A 145 -5.41 -12.93 -7.38
N LYS A 146 -4.82 -14.11 -7.61
CA LYS A 146 -5.42 -15.12 -8.49
C LYS A 146 -6.53 -15.92 -7.80
N SER A 147 -6.64 -15.81 -6.48
CA SER A 147 -7.61 -16.58 -5.70
C SER A 147 -9.06 -16.11 -5.86
N TYR A 148 -9.29 -14.89 -6.39
CA TYR A 148 -10.62 -14.36 -6.69
C TYR A 148 -10.59 -13.24 -7.74
N THR A 149 -11.75 -12.91 -8.32
CA THR A 149 -11.87 -11.78 -9.24
C THR A 149 -11.93 -10.46 -8.46
N TRP A 150 -10.95 -9.61 -8.71
CA TRP A 150 -10.88 -8.29 -8.11
C TRP A 150 -11.93 -7.35 -8.69
N ASN A 151 -12.54 -6.55 -7.82
CA ASN A 151 -13.40 -5.46 -8.22
C ASN A 151 -12.58 -4.26 -8.75
N GLU A 152 -13.29 -3.24 -9.24
CA GLU A 152 -12.67 -2.04 -9.81
C GLU A 152 -11.84 -1.27 -8.77
N LEU A 153 -12.31 -1.15 -7.52
CA LEU A 153 -11.59 -0.45 -6.46
C LEU A 153 -10.30 -1.18 -6.07
N GLU A 154 -10.38 -2.48 -5.80
CA GLU A 154 -9.21 -3.31 -5.47
C GLU A 154 -8.15 -3.17 -6.58
N THR A 155 -8.59 -3.21 -7.85
CA THR A 155 -7.72 -3.02 -9.01
C THR A 155 -7.05 -1.64 -9.02
N VAL A 156 -7.78 -0.57 -8.70
CA VAL A 156 -7.22 0.78 -8.60
C VAL A 156 -6.19 0.87 -7.45
N GLU A 157 -6.51 0.35 -6.27
CA GLU A 157 -5.65 0.40 -5.09
C GLU A 157 -4.31 -0.30 -5.31
N TYR A 158 -4.32 -1.49 -5.90
CA TYR A 158 -3.09 -2.19 -6.28
C TYR A 158 -2.29 -1.42 -7.33
N ASN A 159 -2.94 -0.96 -8.41
CA ASN A 159 -2.24 -0.25 -9.47
C ASN A 159 -1.61 1.06 -8.97
N LEU A 160 -2.22 1.77 -8.02
CA LEU A 160 -1.64 2.99 -7.44
C LEU A 160 -0.56 2.70 -6.37
N GLY A 161 -0.71 1.60 -5.64
CA GLY A 161 0.00 1.31 -4.39
C GLY A 161 1.28 0.48 -4.53
N TYR A 162 1.40 -0.54 -3.68
CA TYR A 162 2.60 -1.35 -3.51
C TYR A 162 2.85 -2.23 -4.74
N GLY A 163 4.05 -2.12 -5.30
CA GLY A 163 4.42 -2.76 -6.58
C GLY A 163 3.92 -2.00 -7.81
N GLY A 164 2.94 -1.10 -7.63
CA GLY A 164 2.33 -0.27 -8.66
C GLY A 164 2.99 1.09 -8.87
N ALA A 165 2.16 2.08 -9.19
CA ALA A 165 2.55 3.36 -9.77
C ALA A 165 3.43 4.20 -8.84
N ILE A 166 3.01 4.42 -7.58
CA ILE A 166 3.76 5.25 -6.63
C ILE A 166 5.04 4.57 -6.18
N HIS A 167 5.02 3.26 -5.98
CA HIS A 167 6.23 2.53 -5.63
C HIS A 167 7.30 2.74 -6.72
N ASN A 168 6.94 2.53 -7.99
CA ASN A 168 7.85 2.75 -9.11
C ASN A 168 8.23 4.23 -9.28
N PHE A 169 7.30 5.17 -9.08
CA PHE A 169 7.58 6.62 -9.15
C PHE A 169 8.68 7.03 -8.16
N LYS A 170 8.57 6.60 -6.90
CA LYS A 170 9.53 6.94 -5.84
C LYS A 170 10.88 6.26 -6.08
N ASN A 171 10.88 5.03 -6.59
CA ASN A 171 12.12 4.35 -6.98
C ASN A 171 12.79 5.04 -8.19
N TYR A 172 12.03 5.59 -9.14
CA TYR A 172 12.59 6.37 -10.24
C TYR A 172 13.26 7.66 -9.72
N LEU A 173 12.59 8.35 -8.79
CA LEU A 173 13.13 9.54 -8.14
C LEU A 173 14.44 9.27 -7.37
N LEU A 174 14.52 8.15 -6.66
CA LEU A 174 15.70 7.77 -5.87
C LEU A 174 16.85 7.22 -6.73
N ARG A 175 16.54 6.51 -7.83
CA ARG A 175 17.50 5.59 -8.48
C ARG A 175 17.68 5.83 -9.98
N GLY A 176 16.86 6.69 -10.59
CA GLY A 176 16.99 7.13 -11.99
C GLY A 176 16.79 6.08 -13.09
N LYS A 177 16.57 4.80 -12.77
CA LYS A 177 16.47 3.74 -13.79
C LYS A 177 15.18 3.85 -14.63
N ALA A 178 15.32 3.79 -15.95
CA ALA A 178 14.22 3.92 -16.91
C ALA A 178 13.06 2.94 -16.65
N LYS A 179 13.37 1.69 -16.27
CA LYS A 179 12.35 0.68 -15.92
C LYS A 179 11.36 1.13 -14.86
N TYR A 180 11.78 1.97 -13.90
CA TYR A 180 10.90 2.48 -12.86
C TYR A 180 9.96 3.56 -13.41
N ARG A 181 10.45 4.41 -14.33
CA ARG A 181 9.62 5.39 -15.03
C ARG A 181 8.54 4.70 -15.87
N GLU A 182 8.94 3.71 -16.67
CA GLU A 182 8.05 2.97 -17.57
C GLU A 182 6.96 2.24 -16.80
N ARG A 183 7.33 1.45 -15.78
CA ARG A 183 6.37 0.77 -14.92
C ARG A 183 5.45 1.74 -14.19
N SER A 184 5.98 2.85 -13.68
CA SER A 184 5.16 3.88 -13.03
C SER A 184 4.09 4.43 -13.97
N ALA A 185 4.47 4.77 -15.21
CA ALA A 185 3.54 5.25 -16.22
C ALA A 185 2.48 4.18 -16.60
N GLU A 186 2.92 2.94 -16.80
CA GLU A 186 2.04 1.81 -17.10
C GLU A 186 0.96 1.62 -16.02
N TYR A 187 1.37 1.59 -14.75
CA TYR A 187 0.45 1.38 -13.63
C TYR A 187 -0.49 2.57 -13.42
N PHE A 188 -0.04 3.81 -13.63
CA PHE A 188 -0.95 4.96 -13.63
C PHE A 188 -1.99 4.84 -14.74
N ASN A 189 -1.57 4.50 -15.96
CA ASN A 189 -2.51 4.32 -17.07
C ASN A 189 -3.54 3.21 -16.77
N LYS A 190 -3.11 2.07 -16.22
CA LYS A 190 -4.02 0.99 -15.78
C LYS A 190 -5.04 1.46 -14.75
N ALA A 191 -4.61 2.19 -13.71
CA ALA A 191 -5.54 2.75 -12.72
C ALA A 191 -6.51 3.77 -13.36
N MET A 192 -6.01 4.66 -14.21
CA MET A 192 -6.81 5.68 -14.87
C MET A 192 -7.85 5.10 -15.85
N THR A 193 -7.55 3.99 -16.51
CA THR A 193 -8.52 3.26 -17.34
C THR A 193 -9.71 2.79 -16.51
N VAL A 194 -9.45 2.16 -15.35
CA VAL A 194 -10.52 1.69 -14.46
C VAL A 194 -11.31 2.86 -13.86
N LEU A 195 -10.62 3.92 -13.44
CA LEU A 195 -11.28 5.13 -12.94
C LEU A 195 -12.17 5.79 -13.99
N THR A 196 -11.74 5.82 -15.26
CA THR A 196 -12.56 6.36 -16.36
C THR A 196 -13.81 5.50 -16.61
N SER A 197 -13.73 4.18 -16.38
CA SER A 197 -14.90 3.29 -16.41
C SER A 197 -15.86 3.62 -15.27
N LEU A 198 -15.35 3.67 -14.03
CA LEU A 198 -16.11 4.04 -12.84
C LEU A 198 -16.80 5.41 -12.98
N GLU A 199 -16.10 6.42 -13.49
CA GLU A 199 -16.66 7.76 -13.73
C GLU A 199 -17.87 7.76 -14.68
N LYS A 200 -17.94 6.80 -15.60
CA LYS A 200 -19.04 6.67 -16.58
C LYS A 200 -20.19 5.82 -16.06
N SER A 201 -19.90 4.76 -15.31
CA SER A 201 -20.89 3.79 -14.83
C SER A 201 -21.52 4.18 -13.49
N GLU A 202 -20.81 4.95 -12.65
CA GLU A 202 -21.27 5.34 -11.32
C GLU A 202 -22.41 6.36 -11.38
N THR A 203 -23.51 6.06 -10.68
CA THR A 203 -24.71 6.90 -10.64
C THR A 203 -24.69 7.87 -9.46
N SER A 204 -23.97 7.54 -8.39
CA SER A 204 -23.79 8.44 -7.25
C SER A 204 -22.83 9.59 -7.60
N ALA A 205 -23.31 10.83 -7.49
CA ALA A 205 -22.52 12.03 -7.77
C ALA A 205 -21.24 12.10 -6.92
N ASP A 206 -21.34 11.72 -5.65
CA ASP A 206 -20.20 11.75 -4.71
C ASP A 206 -19.13 10.72 -5.08
N LEU A 207 -19.54 9.51 -5.47
CA LEU A 207 -18.61 8.44 -5.85
C LEU A 207 -18.00 8.67 -7.22
N LYS A 208 -18.75 9.29 -8.14
CA LYS A 208 -18.23 9.80 -9.39
C LYS A 208 -17.16 10.86 -9.15
N GLN A 209 -17.41 11.83 -8.27
CA GLN A 209 -16.42 12.85 -7.91
C GLN A 209 -15.18 12.22 -7.25
N ALA A 210 -15.37 11.21 -6.40
CA ALA A 210 -14.26 10.45 -5.82
C ALA A 210 -13.36 9.82 -6.88
N ALA A 211 -13.94 9.19 -7.92
CA ALA A 211 -13.17 8.64 -9.03
C ALA A 211 -12.41 9.73 -9.81
N VAL A 212 -13.05 10.88 -10.09
CA VAL A 212 -12.42 12.04 -10.74
C VAL A 212 -11.23 12.58 -9.94
N ASP A 213 -11.36 12.65 -8.62
CA ASP A 213 -10.30 13.16 -7.73
C ASP A 213 -9.07 12.24 -7.73
N ILE A 214 -9.29 10.92 -7.71
CA ILE A 214 -8.21 9.94 -7.82
C ILE A 214 -7.55 10.05 -9.20
N ASN A 215 -8.34 10.07 -10.27
CA ASN A 215 -7.86 10.13 -11.65
C ASN A 215 -7.04 11.39 -11.92
N THR A 216 -7.52 12.54 -11.43
CA THR A 216 -6.82 13.83 -11.50
C THR A 216 -5.49 13.79 -10.75
N THR A 217 -5.44 13.15 -9.59
CA THR A 217 -4.21 13.00 -8.81
C THR A 217 -3.20 12.08 -9.51
N ALA A 218 -3.66 10.95 -10.04
CA ALA A 218 -2.83 10.04 -10.85
C ALA A 218 -2.25 10.75 -12.08
N LYS A 219 -3.05 11.55 -12.78
CA LYS A 219 -2.62 12.35 -13.94
C LYS A 219 -1.51 13.34 -13.58
N LYS A 220 -1.58 14.01 -12.43
CA LYS A 220 -0.53 14.92 -11.95
C LYS A 220 0.82 14.21 -11.74
N TYR A 221 0.79 12.99 -11.19
CA TYR A 221 2.00 12.18 -11.05
C TYR A 221 2.56 11.76 -12.41
N LEU A 222 1.71 11.26 -13.31
CA LEU A 222 2.10 10.85 -14.67
C LEU A 222 2.77 12.01 -15.43
N GLN A 223 2.17 13.21 -15.36
CA GLN A 223 2.71 14.45 -15.94
C GLN A 223 4.03 14.91 -15.29
N SER A 224 4.33 14.45 -14.07
CA SER A 224 5.56 14.78 -13.37
C SER A 224 6.74 13.87 -13.72
N LEU A 225 6.50 12.67 -14.28
CA LEU A 225 7.58 11.73 -14.64
C LEU A 225 8.63 12.32 -15.60
N PRO A 226 8.28 13.08 -16.67
CA PRO A 226 9.28 13.71 -17.53
C PRO A 226 10.17 14.72 -16.78
N ARG A 227 9.64 15.39 -15.74
CA ARG A 227 10.37 16.40 -14.97
C ARG A 227 11.50 15.79 -14.13
N ILE A 228 11.41 14.50 -13.80
CA ILE A 228 12.46 13.76 -13.05
C ILE A 228 13.64 13.39 -13.96
N LYS A 229 13.46 13.37 -15.29
CA LYS A 229 14.45 12.85 -16.26
C LYS A 229 15.86 13.42 -16.06
N LYS A 230 16.01 14.73 -15.88
CA LYS A 230 17.32 15.37 -15.66
C LYS A 230 18.00 14.84 -14.39
N THR A 231 17.25 14.69 -13.31
CA THR A 231 17.75 14.14 -12.04
C THR A 231 18.11 12.67 -12.20
N ALA A 232 17.27 11.90 -12.89
CA ALA A 232 17.51 10.49 -13.18
C ALA A 232 18.81 10.26 -13.98
N GLU A 233 19.01 11.03 -15.06
CA GLU A 233 20.24 10.96 -15.85
C GLU A 233 21.48 11.33 -15.04
N PHE A 234 21.36 12.31 -14.14
CA PHE A 234 22.46 12.69 -13.26
C PHE A 234 22.80 11.59 -12.25
N ILE A 235 21.78 10.96 -11.62
CA ILE A 235 21.97 9.83 -10.70
C ILE A 235 22.78 8.71 -11.36
N LEU A 236 22.53 8.43 -12.64
CA LEU A 236 23.20 7.34 -13.35
C LEU A 236 24.64 7.66 -13.77
N LYS A 237 25.00 8.95 -13.90
CA LYS A 237 26.31 9.40 -14.40
C LYS A 237 27.26 9.84 -13.30
N SER A 238 26.73 10.25 -12.15
CA SER A 238 27.54 10.80 -11.05
C SER A 238 27.91 9.71 -10.04
N SER A 239 29.10 9.82 -9.47
CA SER A 239 29.51 9.08 -8.26
C SER A 239 29.44 9.94 -6.99
N ASN A 240 29.15 11.25 -7.12
CA ASN A 240 29.09 12.17 -5.99
C ASN A 240 27.73 12.08 -5.30
N ALA A 241 27.68 11.21 -4.28
CA ALA A 241 26.45 10.94 -3.54
C ALA A 241 25.81 12.20 -2.92
N ARG A 242 26.61 13.19 -2.47
CA ARG A 242 26.08 14.44 -1.88
C ARG A 242 25.32 15.26 -2.92
N ILE A 243 25.86 15.42 -4.13
CA ILE A 243 25.20 16.17 -5.19
C ILE A 243 23.96 15.42 -5.66
N ILE A 244 24.06 14.09 -5.83
CA ILE A 244 22.92 13.24 -6.17
C ILE A 244 21.76 13.49 -5.21
N SER A 245 21.99 13.43 -3.90
CA SER A 245 20.90 13.62 -2.94
C SER A 245 20.34 15.03 -2.88
N SER A 246 21.16 16.05 -3.13
CA SER A 246 20.66 17.42 -3.29
C SER A 246 19.72 17.53 -4.50
N MET A 247 20.06 16.86 -5.61
CA MET A 247 19.21 16.81 -6.79
C MET A 247 17.93 16.00 -6.56
N VAL A 248 18.02 14.85 -5.87
CA VAL A 248 16.85 14.05 -5.48
C VAL A 248 15.90 14.87 -4.60
N SER A 249 16.41 15.53 -3.56
CA SER A 249 15.62 16.40 -2.69
C SER A 249 14.96 17.56 -3.45
N SER A 250 15.70 18.22 -4.34
CA SER A 250 15.15 19.30 -5.17
C SER A 250 14.09 18.78 -6.14
N SER A 251 14.30 17.59 -6.70
CA SER A 251 13.36 16.94 -7.59
C SER A 251 12.09 16.50 -6.85
N ASP A 252 12.18 15.93 -5.63
CA ASP A 252 11.01 15.60 -4.79
C ASP A 252 10.14 16.83 -4.55
N LYS A 253 10.75 17.97 -4.20
CA LYS A 253 10.01 19.24 -4.00
C LYS A 253 9.29 19.67 -5.27
N MET A 254 9.93 19.55 -6.43
CA MET A 254 9.37 19.95 -7.73
C MET A 254 8.19 19.08 -8.18
N VAL A 255 8.24 17.78 -7.90
CA VAL A 255 7.25 16.79 -8.39
C VAL A 255 6.25 16.36 -7.32
N ARG A 256 6.24 17.04 -6.18
CA ARG A 256 5.32 16.73 -5.09
C ARG A 256 3.88 16.99 -5.51
N VAL A 257 3.03 15.99 -5.34
CA VAL A 257 1.59 16.06 -5.58
C VAL A 257 0.86 16.12 -4.23
N ASN A 258 -0.27 16.82 -4.19
CA ASN A 258 -1.18 16.75 -3.06
C ASN A 258 -2.03 15.48 -3.17
N ASP A 259 -1.75 14.48 -2.32
CA ASP A 259 -2.42 13.18 -2.34
C ASP A 259 -3.82 13.20 -1.69
N SER A 260 -4.17 14.26 -0.95
CA SER A 260 -5.41 14.30 -0.16
C SER A 260 -6.68 14.00 -0.98
N PRO A 261 -6.88 14.55 -2.19
CA PRO A 261 -8.06 14.23 -2.99
C PRO A 261 -8.17 12.73 -3.33
N ALA A 262 -7.06 12.10 -3.73
CA ALA A 262 -7.06 10.66 -4.02
C ALA A 262 -7.29 9.81 -2.77
N ILE A 263 -6.70 10.16 -1.63
CA ILE A 263 -6.89 9.42 -0.37
C ILE A 263 -8.36 9.51 0.06
N THR A 264 -8.96 10.70 0.01
CA THR A 264 -10.38 10.90 0.31
C THR A 264 -11.27 10.14 -0.67
N GLY A 265 -10.95 10.18 -1.97
CA GLY A 265 -11.69 9.47 -3.01
C GLY A 265 -11.66 7.95 -2.83
N LEU A 266 -10.48 7.37 -2.56
CA LEU A 266 -10.33 5.94 -2.28
C LEU A 266 -11.13 5.54 -1.03
N SER A 267 -11.10 6.37 0.01
CA SER A 267 -11.89 6.14 1.23
C SER A 267 -13.39 6.19 0.97
N ALA A 268 -13.85 7.09 0.08
CA ALA A 268 -15.26 7.20 -0.29
C ALA A 268 -15.74 5.99 -1.11
N LEU A 269 -14.97 5.58 -2.11
CA LEU A 269 -15.24 4.35 -2.87
C LEU A 269 -15.21 3.12 -1.96
N GLY A 270 -14.25 3.03 -1.05
CA GLY A 270 -14.13 1.92 -0.09
C GLY A 270 -15.39 1.70 0.74
N ARG A 271 -16.06 2.77 1.19
CA ARG A 271 -17.33 2.64 1.93
C ARG A 271 -18.44 1.97 1.12
N LYS A 272 -18.45 2.11 -0.21
CA LYS A 272 -19.39 1.40 -1.10
C LYS A 272 -19.04 -0.08 -1.19
N TYR A 273 -17.76 -0.41 -1.37
CA TYR A 273 -17.31 -1.77 -1.69
C TYR A 273 -17.15 -2.68 -0.46
N HIS A 274 -16.98 -2.11 0.74
CA HIS A 274 -16.75 -2.86 1.99
C HIS A 274 -17.84 -2.65 3.05
N GLY A 275 -18.86 -1.83 2.75
CA GLY A 275 -19.92 -1.44 3.69
C GLY A 275 -21.30 -2.03 3.38
N GLY A 276 -21.36 -3.12 2.61
CA GLY A 276 -22.59 -3.85 2.27
C GLY A 276 -22.70 -5.15 3.05
#